data_AF-A0A6L5QPW5-F1
#
_entry.id   AF-A0A6L5QPW5-F1
#
_cell.length_a   1.000
_cell.length_b   1.000
_cell.length_c   1.000
_cell.angle_alpha   90.00
_cell.angle_beta   90.00
_cell.angle_gamma   90.00
#
_symmetry.space_group_name_H-M   'P 1'
#
loop_
_entity.id
_entity.type
_entity.pdbx_description
1 polymer ?
#
loop_
_entity_poly.entity_id
_entity_poly.type
_entity_poly.pdbx_seq_one_letter_code
_entity_poly.pdbx_strand_id
1 'polypeptide(L)'
;MSGRLCWGVCLLIALSVHAQVTGPAATRPESSGCQPLMPRSNADQEAAITGPGRYCVVQDFRQPQLSGGGHSGPRYGHALIVVDGGDVTIDLQQHTLHTAARSHGVYLAAAANRGQAERSGATFGASNRNVTVRNGVIDLRGTGTGVRLVDVWRSEDLFAAPAVPAYQKTRYVLENLTIRTDNVGIRLEGDGNIVRNCVIESDGDAAVVMAGANSQILNNTIVLGNPLVPTWTKASEGSDVIGLLSKTPAARTQARAAIVLHDGAGSVIQGNRIEVKGKSATRRSIYLGNNSKEVLIEKNTYVDGIDAAVTTAGSSSRARDNRTVPAVGD
;
A
#
# COMPACT_ATOMS: atom_id res chain seq x y z
N MET A 1 27.12 45.05 -81.47
CA MET A 1 26.93 43.84 -82.27
C MET A 1 27.96 42.81 -81.82
N SER A 2 27.52 41.54 -81.63
CA SER A 2 28.31 40.34 -81.25
C SER A 2 29.17 40.48 -79.97
N GLY A 3 28.91 39.79 -78.87
CA GLY A 3 28.63 38.36 -78.74
C GLY A 3 29.92 37.65 -78.32
N ARG A 4 29.91 36.99 -77.13
CA ARG A 4 30.44 35.63 -76.89
C ARG A 4 30.38 35.27 -75.41
N LEU A 5 29.66 34.17 -75.17
CA LEU A 5 29.69 33.34 -73.96
C LEU A 5 31.10 32.81 -73.71
N CYS A 6 31.48 32.65 -72.44
CA CYS A 6 32.45 31.65 -72.02
C CYS A 6 31.86 30.88 -70.82
N TRP A 7 31.81 29.56 -70.96
CA TRP A 7 31.31 28.60 -70.01
C TRP A 7 32.33 28.34 -68.90
N GLY A 8 31.86 28.28 -67.64
CA GLY A 8 32.61 27.74 -66.51
C GLY A 8 31.75 26.67 -65.83
N VAL A 9 32.08 25.40 -66.06
CA VAL A 9 31.44 24.23 -65.47
C VAL A 9 32.01 24.04 -64.06
N CYS A 10 31.17 24.18 -63.02
CA CYS A 10 31.47 23.74 -61.66
C CYS A 10 30.81 22.38 -61.40
N LEU A 11 31.64 21.34 -61.30
CA LEU A 11 31.26 19.99 -60.92
C LEU A 11 31.11 19.94 -59.38
N LEU A 12 29.87 19.84 -58.89
CA LEU A 12 29.56 19.62 -57.47
C LEU A 12 29.27 18.13 -57.24
N ILE A 13 30.18 17.45 -56.56
CA ILE A 13 30.01 16.06 -56.10
C ILE A 13 29.18 16.10 -54.81
N ALA A 14 27.92 15.65 -54.87
CA ALA A 14 27.07 15.49 -53.70
C ALA A 14 27.29 14.10 -53.07
N LEU A 15 28.00 14.05 -51.94
CA LEU A 15 28.05 12.88 -51.06
C LEU A 15 26.68 12.72 -50.37
N SER A 16 25.98 11.63 -50.69
CA SER A 16 24.70 11.27 -50.06
C SER A 16 24.94 10.46 -48.80
N VAL A 17 24.97 11.12 -47.64
CA VAL A 17 24.96 10.45 -46.32
C VAL A 17 23.56 9.88 -46.10
N HIS A 18 23.42 8.56 -46.19
CA HIS A 18 22.20 7.86 -45.81
C HIS A 18 22.11 7.80 -44.29
N ALA A 19 21.48 8.82 -43.69
CA ALA A 19 21.04 8.74 -42.30
C ALA A 19 19.85 7.78 -42.21
N GLN A 20 20.09 6.56 -41.74
CA GLN A 20 19.01 5.67 -41.31
C GLN A 20 18.36 6.28 -40.07
N VAL A 21 17.23 6.95 -40.27
CA VAL A 21 16.33 7.38 -39.20
C VAL A 21 15.78 6.11 -38.57
N THR A 22 16.37 5.68 -37.45
CA THR A 22 15.74 4.71 -36.56
C THR A 22 14.50 5.38 -35.97
N GLY A 23 13.34 5.07 -36.55
CA GLY A 23 12.06 5.51 -36.00
C GLY A 23 11.94 5.04 -34.54
N PRO A 24 11.34 5.85 -33.65
CA PRO A 24 11.05 5.42 -32.29
C PRO A 24 10.27 4.11 -32.33
N ALA A 25 10.70 3.15 -31.54
CA ALA A 25 10.03 1.87 -31.37
C ALA A 25 8.54 2.13 -31.13
N ALA A 26 7.69 1.55 -31.99
CA ALA A 26 6.26 1.65 -31.88
C ALA A 26 5.83 1.23 -30.47
N THR A 27 5.38 2.20 -29.68
CA THR A 27 4.61 1.95 -28.47
C THR A 27 3.41 1.13 -28.90
N ARG A 28 3.37 -0.13 -28.47
CA ARG A 28 2.17 -0.96 -28.63
C ARG A 28 0.99 -0.17 -28.08
N PRO A 29 -0.11 -0.02 -28.82
CA PRO A 29 -1.30 0.60 -28.27
C PRO A 29 -1.68 -0.21 -27.03
N GLU A 30 -1.77 0.48 -25.88
CA GLU A 30 -2.46 -0.04 -24.71
C GLU A 30 -3.80 -0.60 -25.21
N SER A 31 -4.04 -1.89 -24.97
CA SER A 31 -5.37 -2.45 -25.15
C SER A 31 -6.32 -1.57 -24.34
N SER A 32 -7.11 -0.74 -25.03
CA SER A 32 -7.97 0.30 -24.46
C SER A 32 -9.16 -0.23 -23.66
N GLY A 33 -9.14 -1.52 -23.32
CA GLY A 33 -10.14 -2.22 -22.52
C GLY A 33 -9.54 -2.66 -21.20
N CYS A 34 -10.32 -2.48 -20.14
CA CYS A 34 -9.98 -3.01 -18.83
C CYS A 34 -10.04 -4.54 -18.86
N GLN A 35 -8.97 -5.22 -18.47
CA GLN A 35 -8.93 -6.68 -18.41
C GLN A 35 -9.82 -7.15 -17.24
N PRO A 36 -10.81 -8.04 -17.46
CA PRO A 36 -11.67 -8.50 -16.39
C PRO A 36 -10.86 -9.32 -15.38
N LEU A 37 -11.06 -9.02 -14.10
CA LEU A 37 -10.46 -9.72 -12.97
C LEU A 37 -11.57 -10.40 -12.18
N MET A 38 -11.51 -11.73 -12.11
CA MET A 38 -12.53 -12.57 -11.48
C MET A 38 -11.87 -13.52 -10.48
N PRO A 39 -12.53 -13.83 -9.35
CA PRO A 39 -12.03 -14.82 -8.42
C PRO A 39 -12.02 -16.21 -9.07
N ARG A 40 -11.04 -17.04 -8.69
CA ARG A 40 -11.08 -18.47 -9.01
C ARG A 40 -12.30 -19.14 -8.38
N SER A 41 -12.84 -20.17 -9.02
CA SER A 41 -14.01 -20.92 -8.55
C SER A 41 -13.73 -21.85 -7.36
N ASN A 42 -12.63 -21.65 -6.63
CA ASN A 42 -12.23 -22.47 -5.48
C ASN A 42 -12.50 -21.74 -4.15
N ALA A 43 -12.21 -22.39 -3.02
CA ALA A 43 -12.42 -21.82 -1.70
C ALA A 43 -11.52 -20.59 -1.40
N ASP A 44 -10.36 -20.49 -2.07
CA ASP A 44 -9.43 -19.38 -1.91
C ASP A 44 -9.93 -18.10 -2.60
N GLN A 45 -10.73 -18.25 -3.68
CA GLN A 45 -11.25 -17.13 -4.49
C GLN A 45 -10.15 -16.18 -5.00
N GLU A 46 -8.89 -16.63 -5.06
CA GLU A 46 -7.73 -15.81 -5.42
C GLU A 46 -7.71 -15.47 -6.91
N ALA A 47 -7.26 -14.26 -7.25
CA ALA A 47 -6.86 -13.87 -8.59
C ALA A 47 -5.41 -13.36 -8.59
N ALA A 48 -4.66 -13.66 -9.65
CA ALA A 48 -3.28 -13.24 -9.80
C ALA A 48 -3.11 -12.35 -11.04
N ILE A 49 -2.40 -11.24 -10.87
CA ILE A 49 -1.99 -10.32 -11.94
C ILE A 49 -0.49 -10.50 -12.15
N THR A 50 -0.09 -11.02 -13.30
CA THR A 50 1.31 -11.35 -13.62
C THR A 50 1.93 -10.45 -14.69
N GLY A 51 1.18 -9.47 -15.19
CA GLY A 51 1.63 -8.57 -16.23
C GLY A 51 1.14 -7.13 -16.02
N PRO A 52 1.76 -6.16 -16.69
CA PRO A 52 1.33 -4.77 -16.66
C PRO A 52 -0.03 -4.61 -17.34
N GLY A 53 -0.79 -3.61 -16.90
CA GLY A 53 -2.06 -3.27 -17.53
C GLY A 53 -3.12 -2.79 -16.54
N ARG A 54 -4.32 -2.57 -17.09
CA ARG A 54 -5.49 -2.16 -16.32
C ARG A 54 -6.43 -3.35 -16.15
N TYR A 55 -6.77 -3.63 -14.90
CA TYR A 55 -7.62 -4.73 -14.47
C TYR A 55 -8.87 -4.18 -13.78
N CYS A 56 -10.03 -4.75 -14.10
CA CYS A 56 -11.31 -4.37 -13.52
C CYS A 56 -11.93 -5.57 -12.84
N VAL A 57 -12.20 -5.45 -11.54
CA VAL A 57 -13.00 -6.44 -10.85
C VAL A 57 -14.42 -6.38 -11.41
N VAL A 58 -14.96 -7.53 -11.81
CA VAL A 58 -16.30 -7.63 -12.41
C VAL A 58 -17.32 -8.33 -11.52
N GLN A 59 -16.88 -8.84 -10.36
CA GLN A 59 -17.73 -9.42 -9.33
C GLN A 59 -17.02 -9.40 -7.97
N ASP A 60 -17.80 -9.48 -6.88
CA ASP A 60 -17.23 -9.56 -5.53
C ASP A 60 -16.34 -10.79 -5.36
N PHE A 61 -15.28 -10.61 -4.57
CA PHE A 61 -14.46 -11.70 -4.05
C PHE A 61 -14.97 -12.03 -2.65
N ARG A 62 -15.27 -13.31 -2.37
CA ARG A 62 -15.82 -13.72 -1.06
C ARG A 62 -15.18 -14.99 -0.56
N GLN A 63 -14.24 -14.84 0.36
CA GLN A 63 -13.52 -15.96 0.96
C GLN A 63 -14.05 -16.22 2.39
N PRO A 64 -14.88 -17.25 2.61
CA PRO A 64 -15.49 -17.52 3.90
C PRO A 64 -14.45 -18.01 4.92
N GLN A 65 -14.72 -17.76 6.21
CA GLN A 65 -13.98 -18.39 7.30
C GLN A 65 -14.37 -19.88 7.33
N LEU A 66 -13.50 -20.77 6.88
CA LEU A 66 -13.77 -22.20 6.98
C LEU A 66 -13.57 -22.66 8.43
N SER A 67 -14.62 -23.26 8.99
CA SER A 67 -14.62 -23.88 10.32
C SER A 67 -13.50 -24.92 10.41
N GLY A 68 -12.66 -24.83 11.45
CA GLY A 68 -11.37 -25.51 11.61
C GLY A 68 -11.36 -27.04 11.70
N GLY A 69 -11.93 -27.75 10.72
CA GLY A 69 -11.92 -29.22 10.64
C GLY A 69 -11.68 -29.81 9.26
N GLY A 70 -11.47 -28.99 8.21
CA GLY A 70 -11.23 -29.47 6.85
C GLY A 70 -10.00 -28.84 6.22
N HIS A 71 -9.13 -29.66 5.62
CA HIS A 71 -7.92 -29.26 4.88
C HIS A 71 -8.19 -28.43 3.60
N SER A 72 -9.43 -28.01 3.37
CA SER A 72 -9.88 -27.23 2.20
C SER A 72 -10.07 -25.73 2.50
N GLY A 73 -9.65 -25.29 3.69
CA GLY A 73 -9.56 -23.89 4.12
C GLY A 73 -8.61 -23.03 3.29
N PRO A 74 -8.86 -21.72 3.13
CA PRO A 74 -7.85 -20.84 2.59
C PRO A 74 -6.62 -20.85 3.48
N ARG A 75 -5.44 -21.03 2.88
CA ARG A 75 -4.23 -21.14 3.70
C ARG A 75 -3.89 -19.79 4.31
N TYR A 76 -3.21 -19.85 5.46
CA TYR A 76 -2.72 -18.66 6.14
C TYR A 76 -1.81 -17.83 5.21
N GLY A 77 -2.06 -16.52 5.11
CA GLY A 77 -1.21 -15.61 4.34
C GLY A 77 -1.51 -15.54 2.84
N HIS A 78 -2.60 -16.14 2.35
CA HIS A 78 -3.09 -15.92 0.98
C HIS A 78 -3.67 -14.52 0.80
N ALA A 79 -3.92 -14.12 -0.45
CA ALA A 79 -4.59 -12.87 -0.77
C ALA A 79 -5.74 -13.09 -1.75
N LEU A 80 -6.74 -12.20 -1.74
CA LEU A 80 -7.81 -12.21 -2.73
C LEU A 80 -7.28 -11.79 -4.10
N ILE A 81 -6.42 -10.77 -4.13
CA ILE A 81 -5.70 -10.35 -5.34
C ILE A 81 -4.20 -10.33 -5.06
N VAL A 82 -3.47 -11.13 -5.83
CA VAL A 82 -2.01 -11.16 -5.84
C VAL A 82 -1.49 -10.39 -7.05
N VAL A 83 -0.57 -9.46 -6.81
CA VAL A 83 0.13 -8.69 -7.85
C VAL A 83 1.57 -9.19 -7.92
N ASP A 84 1.95 -9.74 -9.06
CA ASP A 84 3.30 -10.22 -9.36
C ASP A 84 3.87 -9.42 -10.53
N GLY A 85 4.14 -8.14 -10.27
CA GLY A 85 4.61 -7.17 -11.27
C GLY A 85 4.25 -5.74 -10.89
N GLY A 86 4.28 -4.85 -11.88
CA GLY A 86 3.87 -3.46 -11.73
C GLY A 86 3.58 -2.81 -13.06
N ASP A 87 3.42 -1.49 -13.06
CA ASP A 87 2.63 -0.77 -14.06
C ASP A 87 1.21 -1.37 -14.15
N VAL A 88 0.61 -1.56 -12.98
CA VAL A 88 -0.67 -2.24 -12.80
C VAL A 88 -1.68 -1.25 -12.22
N THR A 89 -2.86 -1.17 -12.82
CA THR A 89 -4.01 -0.47 -12.23
C THR A 89 -5.12 -1.48 -11.96
N ILE A 90 -5.55 -1.57 -10.71
CA ILE A 90 -6.68 -2.38 -10.26
C ILE A 90 -7.82 -1.44 -9.94
N ASP A 91 -8.87 -1.50 -10.74
CA ASP A 91 -10.12 -0.79 -10.52
C ASP A 91 -11.13 -1.79 -9.93
N LEU A 92 -11.52 -1.60 -8.67
CA LEU A 92 -12.47 -2.50 -8.02
C LEU A 92 -13.90 -2.27 -8.54
N GLN A 93 -14.16 -1.21 -9.31
CA GLN A 93 -15.48 -0.91 -9.90
C GLN A 93 -16.65 -0.99 -8.90
N GLN A 94 -16.42 -0.52 -7.67
CA GLN A 94 -17.36 -0.57 -6.54
C GLN A 94 -17.66 -1.98 -6.01
N HIS A 95 -16.95 -3.02 -6.47
CA HIS A 95 -17.03 -4.36 -5.91
C HIS A 95 -16.31 -4.46 -4.56
N THR A 96 -16.66 -5.53 -3.84
CA THR A 96 -16.11 -5.83 -2.53
C THR A 96 -15.13 -7.00 -2.60
N LEU A 97 -13.95 -6.80 -1.99
CA LEU A 97 -13.03 -7.85 -1.61
C LEU A 97 -13.31 -8.22 -0.15
N HIS A 98 -13.99 -9.33 0.08
CA HIS A 98 -14.34 -9.79 1.42
C HIS A 98 -13.62 -11.09 1.79
N THR A 99 -12.98 -11.11 2.95
CA THR A 99 -12.48 -12.35 3.55
C THR A 99 -12.76 -12.37 5.03
N ALA A 100 -13.19 -13.52 5.54
CA ALA A 100 -13.23 -13.78 6.98
C ALA A 100 -12.10 -14.73 7.42
N ALA A 101 -11.19 -15.06 6.49
CA ALA A 101 -10.01 -15.85 6.76
C ALA A 101 -8.78 -14.96 7.05
N ARG A 102 -7.67 -15.58 7.42
CA ARG A 102 -6.39 -14.90 7.67
C ARG A 102 -5.67 -14.55 6.36
N SER A 103 -6.32 -13.75 5.52
CA SER A 103 -5.88 -13.41 4.16
C SER A 103 -5.82 -11.91 3.93
N HIS A 104 -4.98 -11.51 2.98
CA HIS A 104 -4.84 -10.13 2.53
C HIS A 104 -5.89 -9.78 1.47
N GLY A 105 -6.25 -8.50 1.35
CA GLY A 105 -7.11 -8.03 0.27
C GLY A 105 -6.31 -7.97 -1.03
N VAL A 106 -5.39 -7.02 -1.12
CA VAL A 106 -4.43 -6.89 -2.23
C VAL A 106 -3.01 -7.07 -1.71
N TYR A 107 -2.24 -7.93 -2.36
CA TYR A 107 -0.92 -8.35 -1.90
C TYR A 107 0.12 -8.35 -3.02
N LEU A 108 1.32 -7.84 -2.76
CA LEU A 108 2.44 -7.93 -3.68
C LEU A 108 3.21 -9.26 -3.50
N ALA A 109 3.20 -10.12 -4.51
CA ALA A 109 3.83 -11.46 -4.50
C ALA A 109 5.33 -11.41 -4.22
N ALA A 110 6.01 -10.38 -4.73
CA ALA A 110 7.45 -10.19 -4.58
C ALA A 110 7.92 -10.19 -3.11
N ALA A 111 7.06 -9.75 -2.18
CA ALA A 111 7.31 -9.79 -0.74
C ALA A 111 7.57 -11.20 -0.20
N ALA A 112 6.86 -12.21 -0.73
CA ALA A 112 7.03 -13.60 -0.34
C ALA A 112 8.24 -14.24 -1.03
N ASN A 113 8.49 -13.85 -2.29
CA ASN A 113 9.42 -14.54 -3.16
C ASN A 113 10.87 -14.06 -3.03
N ARG A 114 11.14 -12.85 -2.49
CA ARG A 114 12.52 -12.35 -2.36
C ARG A 114 13.39 -13.19 -1.43
N GLY A 115 12.86 -13.67 -0.30
CA GLY A 115 13.60 -14.55 0.62
C GLY A 115 13.98 -15.90 0.00
N GLN A 116 13.20 -16.37 -0.97
CA GLN A 116 13.48 -17.57 -1.75
C GLN A 116 14.39 -17.26 -2.95
N ALA A 117 14.20 -16.11 -3.59
CA ALA A 117 15.01 -15.63 -4.71
C ALA A 117 16.45 -15.33 -4.30
N GLU A 118 16.67 -14.64 -3.18
CA GLU A 118 17.99 -14.38 -2.57
C GLU A 118 18.73 -15.70 -2.27
N ARG A 119 18.01 -16.73 -1.81
CA ARG A 119 18.58 -18.08 -1.59
C ARG A 119 18.92 -18.81 -2.88
N SER A 120 18.26 -18.46 -3.99
CA SER A 120 18.44 -19.11 -5.30
C SER A 120 19.34 -18.32 -6.27
N GLY A 121 19.85 -17.15 -5.87
CA GLY A 121 20.64 -16.27 -6.75
C GLY A 121 19.84 -15.64 -7.90
N ALA A 122 18.51 -15.72 -7.88
CA ALA A 122 17.66 -15.14 -8.90
C ALA A 122 17.59 -13.61 -8.76
N THR A 123 17.86 -12.90 -9.84
CA THR A 123 17.70 -11.44 -9.91
C THR A 123 16.21 -11.12 -9.94
N PHE A 124 15.67 -10.56 -8.85
CA PHE A 124 14.27 -10.15 -8.84
C PHE A 124 14.07 -8.95 -9.77
N GLY A 125 13.19 -9.12 -10.76
CA GLY A 125 12.92 -8.12 -11.78
C GLY A 125 12.40 -6.83 -11.16
N ALA A 126 12.89 -5.71 -11.69
CA ALA A 126 12.65 -4.34 -11.27
C ALA A 126 11.18 -3.84 -11.38
N SER A 127 10.19 -4.74 -11.42
CA SER A 127 8.85 -4.41 -11.92
C SER A 127 7.80 -4.10 -10.86
N ASN A 128 8.03 -4.23 -9.55
CA ASN A 128 6.99 -3.95 -8.54
C ASN A 128 6.83 -2.45 -8.24
N ARG A 129 6.49 -1.66 -9.25
CA ARG A 129 6.34 -0.21 -9.15
C ARG A 129 5.06 0.22 -9.85
N ASN A 130 4.59 1.43 -9.57
CA ASN A 130 3.43 2.03 -10.22
C ASN A 130 2.18 1.13 -10.13
N VAL A 131 1.92 0.56 -8.95
CA VAL A 131 0.69 -0.19 -8.66
C VAL A 131 -0.36 0.77 -8.13
N THR A 132 -1.50 0.85 -8.81
CA THR A 132 -2.66 1.62 -8.38
C THR A 132 -3.81 0.70 -8.00
N VAL A 133 -4.46 0.94 -6.86
CA VAL A 133 -5.68 0.23 -6.44
C VAL A 133 -6.75 1.26 -6.09
N ARG A 134 -7.96 1.12 -6.66
CA ARG A 134 -8.99 2.16 -6.50
C ARG A 134 -10.43 1.69 -6.58
N ASN A 135 -11.33 2.57 -6.13
CA ASN A 135 -12.78 2.54 -6.35
C ASN A 135 -13.48 1.27 -5.87
N GLY A 136 -13.45 0.96 -4.58
CA GLY A 136 -14.20 -0.17 -4.04
C GLY A 136 -14.03 -0.40 -2.55
N VAL A 137 -14.46 -1.57 -2.10
CA VAL A 137 -14.46 -1.95 -0.68
C VAL A 137 -13.54 -3.14 -0.45
N ILE A 138 -12.71 -3.07 0.58
CA ILE A 138 -11.89 -4.17 1.08
C ILE A 138 -12.30 -4.40 2.54
N ASP A 139 -13.04 -5.48 2.81
CA ASP A 139 -13.57 -5.81 4.12
C ASP A 139 -12.97 -7.14 4.59
N LEU A 140 -11.98 -7.05 5.48
CA LEU A 140 -11.26 -8.21 6.00
C LEU A 140 -11.60 -8.42 7.47
N ARG A 141 -11.99 -9.63 7.83
CA ARG A 141 -12.12 -10.06 9.23
C ARG A 141 -10.99 -11.02 9.55
N GLY A 142 -10.29 -10.79 10.67
CA GLY A 142 -9.12 -11.55 11.09
C GLY A 142 -7.78 -10.82 10.91
N THR A 143 -6.68 -11.60 10.87
CA THR A 143 -5.31 -11.07 11.00
C THR A 143 -4.69 -10.54 9.70
N GLY A 144 -5.47 -10.44 8.62
CA GLY A 144 -4.98 -10.01 7.31
C GLY A 144 -4.81 -8.50 7.17
N THR A 145 -3.90 -8.09 6.28
CA THR A 145 -3.76 -6.66 5.91
C THR A 145 -4.65 -6.33 4.71
N GLY A 146 -5.37 -5.20 4.76
CA GLY A 146 -6.21 -4.71 3.66
C GLY A 146 -5.45 -4.66 2.34
N VAL A 147 -4.42 -3.82 2.30
CA VAL A 147 -3.48 -3.72 1.18
C VAL A 147 -2.06 -3.83 1.70
N ARG A 148 -1.29 -4.79 1.18
CA ARG A 148 0.12 -5.02 1.54
C ARG A 148 1.02 -5.02 0.31
N LEU A 149 1.65 -3.88 0.04
CA LEU A 149 2.61 -3.70 -1.05
C LEU A 149 3.98 -3.39 -0.44
N VAL A 150 4.66 -4.44 0.03
CA VAL A 150 5.98 -4.38 0.67
C VAL A 150 6.96 -5.27 -0.07
N ASP A 151 8.26 -5.00 0.03
CA ASP A 151 9.31 -5.73 -0.68
C ASP A 151 10.34 -6.30 0.32
N VAL A 152 11.00 -5.44 1.10
CA VAL A 152 12.08 -5.81 2.04
C VAL A 152 11.59 -5.83 3.49
N TRP A 153 10.51 -5.13 3.82
CA TRP A 153 10.05 -4.98 5.20
C TRP A 153 9.41 -6.28 5.73
N ARG A 154 10.22 -7.07 6.46
CA ARG A 154 9.82 -8.35 7.05
C ARG A 154 9.34 -8.29 8.50
N SER A 155 9.53 -7.17 9.20
CA SER A 155 9.19 -7.05 10.63
C SER A 155 7.68 -7.00 10.83
N GLU A 156 7.11 -7.86 11.66
CA GLU A 156 5.72 -7.69 12.11
C GLU A 156 5.60 -6.67 13.26
N ASP A 157 6.72 -6.24 13.82
CA ASP A 157 6.74 -5.08 14.69
C ASP A 157 6.62 -3.83 13.81
N LEU A 158 5.45 -3.19 13.87
CA LEU A 158 5.14 -1.98 13.14
C LEU A 158 5.97 -0.78 13.61
N PHE A 159 6.53 -0.82 14.82
CA PHE A 159 7.28 0.29 15.42
C PHE A 159 8.80 0.12 15.29
N ALA A 160 9.26 -1.02 14.80
CA ALA A 160 10.64 -1.27 14.40
C ALA A 160 10.79 -1.18 12.87
N ALA A 161 11.56 -0.20 12.37
CA ALA A 161 11.87 -0.15 10.94
C ALA A 161 12.90 -1.21 10.55
N PRO A 162 12.83 -1.70 9.30
CA PRO A 162 13.94 -2.41 8.70
C PRO A 162 15.11 -1.43 8.46
N ALA A 163 16.34 -1.86 8.74
CA ALA A 163 17.53 -1.09 8.36
C ALA A 163 17.75 -1.22 6.84
N VAL A 164 17.12 -0.36 6.05
CA VAL A 164 17.25 -0.34 4.59
C VAL A 164 18.09 0.88 4.18
N PRO A 165 19.22 0.70 3.47
CA PRO A 165 20.09 1.82 3.08
C PRO A 165 19.39 2.88 2.21
N ALA A 166 18.47 2.45 1.34
CA ALA A 166 17.62 3.31 0.54
C ALA A 166 16.38 2.54 0.04
N TYR A 167 15.21 3.17 0.13
CA TYR A 167 13.98 2.65 -0.46
C TYR A 167 13.94 2.89 -1.96
N GLN A 168 13.42 1.92 -2.72
CA GLN A 168 13.20 2.10 -4.14
C GLN A 168 12.00 3.01 -4.40
N LYS A 169 12.01 3.74 -5.52
CA LYS A 169 10.83 4.48 -5.99
C LYS A 169 9.75 3.50 -6.44
N THR A 170 8.69 3.37 -5.66
CA THR A 170 7.59 2.43 -5.92
C THR A 170 6.36 3.14 -6.46
N ARG A 171 6.03 4.34 -5.98
CA ARG A 171 4.88 5.14 -6.47
C ARG A 171 3.56 4.37 -6.48
N TYR A 172 3.30 3.62 -5.42
CA TYR A 172 1.99 2.98 -5.24
C TYR A 172 0.94 4.05 -4.98
N VAL A 173 -0.26 3.87 -5.53
CA VAL A 173 -1.39 4.79 -5.35
C VAL A 173 -2.61 4.01 -4.86
N LEU A 174 -3.10 4.35 -3.69
CA LEU A 174 -4.35 3.83 -3.15
C LEU A 174 -5.36 4.98 -3.09
N GLU A 175 -6.46 4.88 -3.84
CA GLU A 175 -7.41 5.98 -3.93
C GLU A 175 -8.89 5.56 -3.96
N ASN A 176 -9.76 6.35 -3.33
CA ASN A 176 -11.21 6.11 -3.32
C ASN A 176 -11.57 4.68 -2.84
N LEU A 177 -10.88 4.20 -1.80
CA LEU A 177 -11.13 2.89 -1.19
C LEU A 177 -11.86 3.04 0.15
N THR A 178 -12.74 2.09 0.45
CA THR A 178 -13.17 1.84 1.83
C THR A 178 -12.51 0.55 2.31
N ILE A 179 -11.67 0.64 3.34
CA ILE A 179 -10.94 -0.49 3.92
C ILE A 179 -11.42 -0.69 5.36
N ARG A 180 -11.89 -1.89 5.67
CA ARG A 180 -12.27 -2.33 7.01
C ARG A 180 -11.45 -3.55 7.38
N THR A 181 -10.76 -3.52 8.51
CA THR A 181 -9.95 -4.66 8.95
C THR A 181 -9.79 -4.74 10.46
N ASP A 182 -9.66 -5.98 10.95
CA ASP A 182 -9.35 -6.23 12.36
C ASP A 182 -7.83 -6.15 12.66
N ASN A 183 -7.00 -5.99 11.62
CA ASN A 183 -5.54 -5.83 11.73
C ASN A 183 -5.08 -4.50 11.08
N VAL A 184 -4.03 -4.50 10.23
CA VAL A 184 -3.51 -3.29 9.58
C VAL A 184 -4.28 -3.02 8.28
N GLY A 185 -4.80 -1.80 8.12
CA GLY A 185 -5.50 -1.40 6.90
C GLY A 185 -4.60 -1.40 5.68
N ILE A 186 -3.55 -0.57 5.73
CA ILE A 186 -2.62 -0.36 4.62
C ILE A 186 -1.19 -0.53 5.12
N ARG A 187 -0.40 -1.30 4.39
CA ARG A 187 1.03 -1.46 4.60
C ARG A 187 1.79 -1.29 3.30
N LEU A 188 2.58 -0.22 3.21
CA LEU A 188 3.35 0.14 2.01
C LEU A 188 4.83 0.30 2.32
N GLU A 189 5.67 -0.05 1.36
CA GLU A 189 7.10 0.19 1.39
C GLU A 189 7.54 0.84 0.08
N GLY A 190 8.46 1.80 0.16
CA GLY A 190 9.05 2.47 -1.00
C GLY A 190 8.85 3.97 -0.98
N ASP A 191 9.55 4.64 -1.89
CA ASP A 191 9.55 6.09 -2.07
C ASP A 191 8.40 6.54 -3.00
N GLY A 192 7.72 7.62 -2.61
CA GLY A 192 6.74 8.32 -3.43
C GLY A 192 5.34 7.70 -3.45
N ASN A 193 4.96 6.95 -2.41
CA ASN A 193 3.65 6.30 -2.32
C ASN A 193 2.54 7.30 -1.93
N ILE A 194 1.31 7.10 -2.41
CA ILE A 194 0.16 7.99 -2.19
C ILE A 194 -1.03 7.19 -1.67
N VAL A 195 -1.64 7.64 -0.58
CA VAL A 195 -2.92 7.15 -0.05
C VAL A 195 -3.87 8.34 0.03
N ARG A 196 -4.96 8.34 -0.76
CA ARG A 196 -5.85 9.51 -0.83
C ARG A 196 -7.33 9.19 -0.95
N ASN A 197 -8.17 10.05 -0.37
CA ASN A 197 -9.63 9.95 -0.46
C ASN A 197 -10.18 8.58 -0.04
N CYS A 198 -9.50 7.91 0.91
CA CYS A 198 -9.90 6.62 1.43
C CYS A 198 -10.64 6.76 2.76
N VAL A 199 -11.50 5.79 3.07
CA VAL A 199 -12.02 5.53 4.42
C VAL A 199 -11.32 4.27 4.93
N ILE A 200 -10.62 4.37 6.06
CA ILE A 200 -9.80 3.28 6.60
C ILE A 200 -10.20 3.07 8.06
N GLU A 201 -10.89 1.98 8.32
CA GLU A 201 -11.32 1.55 9.64
C GLU A 201 -10.50 0.31 10.03
N SER A 202 -9.78 0.42 11.14
CA SER A 202 -8.79 -0.56 11.54
C SER A 202 -8.88 -0.81 13.04
N ASP A 203 -9.09 -2.06 13.44
CA ASP A 203 -9.02 -2.45 14.86
C ASP A 203 -7.64 -2.98 15.25
N GLY A 204 -6.68 -3.13 14.32
CA GLY A 204 -5.31 -3.57 14.62
C GLY A 204 -4.42 -2.53 15.31
N ASP A 205 -3.10 -2.69 15.17
CA ASP A 205 -2.13 -1.79 15.83
C ASP A 205 -1.91 -0.47 15.08
N ALA A 206 -2.23 -0.45 13.79
CA ALA A 206 -2.21 0.76 12.98
C ALA A 206 -3.16 0.66 11.79
N ALA A 207 -3.74 1.79 11.36
CA ALA A 207 -4.58 1.83 10.17
C ALA A 207 -3.75 1.96 8.89
N VAL A 208 -2.71 2.80 8.94
CA VAL A 208 -1.78 3.02 7.83
C VAL A 208 -0.35 2.89 8.34
N VAL A 209 0.43 2.09 7.65
CA VAL A 209 1.84 1.84 7.94
C VAL A 209 2.64 2.01 6.66
N MET A 210 3.60 2.92 6.69
CA MET A 210 4.42 3.24 5.51
C MET A 210 5.90 3.33 5.87
N ALA A 211 6.76 2.88 4.96
CA ALA A 211 8.20 3.06 5.04
C ALA A 211 8.74 3.61 3.73
N GLY A 212 9.55 4.67 3.80
CA GLY A 212 10.15 5.34 2.65
C GLY A 212 9.73 6.80 2.47
N ALA A 213 10.57 7.55 1.77
CA ALA A 213 10.48 9.00 1.63
C ALA A 213 9.33 9.46 0.71
N ASN A 214 9.10 10.78 0.71
CA ASN A 214 8.21 11.52 -0.20
C ASN A 214 6.79 10.94 -0.34
N SER A 215 6.31 10.27 0.69
CA SER A 215 5.00 9.65 0.70
C SER A 215 3.91 10.67 1.05
N GLN A 216 2.67 10.40 0.63
CA GLN A 216 1.56 11.33 0.81
C GLN A 216 0.33 10.60 1.36
N ILE A 217 -0.22 11.09 2.46
CA ILE A 217 -1.47 10.60 3.08
C ILE A 217 -2.45 11.78 3.08
N LEU A 218 -3.39 11.79 2.14
CA LEU A 218 -4.18 12.97 1.78
C LEU A 218 -5.68 12.75 1.87
N ASN A 219 -6.40 13.64 2.57
CA ASN A 219 -7.87 13.69 2.54
C ASN A 219 -8.56 12.34 2.88
N ASN A 220 -7.96 11.56 3.77
CA ASN A 220 -8.54 10.28 4.20
C ASN A 220 -9.37 10.47 5.47
N THR A 221 -10.35 9.59 5.66
CA THR A 221 -10.95 9.34 6.98
C THR A 221 -10.30 8.09 7.56
N ILE A 222 -9.62 8.22 8.69
CA ILE A 222 -8.85 7.15 9.32
C ILE A 222 -9.39 6.95 10.74
N VAL A 223 -9.90 5.75 10.99
CA VAL A 223 -10.43 5.34 12.30
C VAL A 223 -9.59 4.18 12.81
N LEU A 224 -8.84 4.42 13.88
CA LEU A 224 -8.18 3.36 14.64
C LEU A 224 -9.08 3.00 15.83
N GLY A 225 -9.73 1.86 15.75
CA GLY A 225 -10.68 1.40 16.76
C GLY A 225 -10.02 0.76 17.98
N ASN A 226 -10.84 0.10 18.80
CA ASN A 226 -10.34 -0.70 19.92
C ASN A 226 -9.94 -2.08 19.40
N PRO A 227 -8.79 -2.64 19.82
CA PRO A 227 -8.39 -3.94 19.35
C PRO A 227 -9.41 -4.97 19.81
N LEU A 228 -10.05 -5.62 18.84
CA LEU A 228 -10.98 -6.71 19.07
C LEU A 228 -10.24 -7.95 19.61
N VAL A 229 -8.99 -8.15 19.18
CA VAL A 229 -8.12 -9.29 19.52
C VAL A 229 -6.64 -8.85 19.46
N PRO A 230 -5.73 -9.34 20.33
CA PRO A 230 -4.30 -9.06 20.21
C PRO A 230 -3.76 -9.56 18.86
N THR A 231 -3.27 -8.66 18.01
CA THR A 231 -2.63 -8.92 16.69
C THR A 231 -1.45 -9.91 16.76
N TRP A 232 -0.81 -10.01 17.92
CA TRP A 232 0.39 -10.80 18.20
C TRP A 232 0.14 -12.14 18.88
N THR A 233 -1.11 -12.53 19.17
CA THR A 233 -1.41 -13.95 19.44
C THR A 233 -1.34 -14.72 18.12
N LYS A 234 -0.12 -14.78 17.57
CA LYS A 234 0.33 -15.84 16.67
C LYS A 234 -0.19 -17.14 17.24
N ALA A 235 -0.90 -17.88 16.40
CA ALA A 235 -1.11 -19.32 16.53
C ALA A 235 -0.46 -19.96 17.77
N SER A 236 -1.19 -20.01 18.88
CA SER A 236 -1.29 -21.29 19.56
C SER A 236 -2.61 -21.85 19.09
N GLU A 237 -2.53 -22.73 18.09
CA GLU A 237 -3.59 -23.65 17.73
C GLU A 237 -4.20 -24.19 19.04
N GLY A 238 -5.48 -23.91 19.29
CA GLY A 238 -6.16 -24.30 20.54
C GLY A 238 -6.23 -23.27 21.66
N SER A 239 -5.99 -21.97 21.40
CA SER A 239 -6.16 -20.94 22.44
C SER A 239 -7.62 -20.68 22.77
N ASP A 240 -8.04 -21.19 23.94
CA ASP A 240 -9.29 -20.92 24.64
C ASP A 240 -9.64 -19.41 24.58
N VAL A 241 -10.88 -19.09 24.19
CA VAL A 241 -11.43 -17.73 24.13
C VAL A 241 -11.27 -17.03 25.49
N ILE A 242 -11.30 -17.78 26.59
CA ILE A 242 -11.07 -17.26 27.95
C ILE A 242 -9.60 -16.83 28.15
N GLY A 243 -8.64 -17.55 27.57
CA GLY A 243 -7.22 -17.19 27.56
C GLY A 243 -6.89 -15.98 26.67
N LEU A 244 -7.74 -15.68 25.68
CA LEU A 244 -7.67 -14.46 24.87
C LEU A 244 -8.20 -13.23 25.63
N LEU A 245 -9.33 -13.39 26.34
CA LEU A 245 -9.90 -12.33 27.16
C LEU A 245 -8.96 -11.92 28.32
N SER A 246 -8.22 -12.87 28.90
CA SER A 246 -7.23 -12.59 29.96
C SER A 246 -5.99 -11.84 29.48
N LYS A 247 -5.68 -11.86 28.16
CA LYS A 247 -4.55 -11.13 27.55
C LYS A 247 -4.93 -9.75 27.00
N THR A 248 -6.23 -9.41 26.96
CA THR A 248 -6.76 -8.10 26.54
C THR A 248 -6.08 -6.91 27.26
N PRO A 249 -5.79 -6.96 28.58
CA PRO A 249 -5.08 -5.88 29.25
C PRO A 249 -3.66 -5.64 28.68
N ALA A 250 -2.91 -6.70 28.37
CA ALA A 250 -1.56 -6.60 27.79
C ALA A 250 -1.58 -6.10 26.33
N ALA A 251 -2.61 -6.44 25.56
CA ALA A 251 -2.79 -5.88 24.21
C ALA A 251 -3.11 -4.37 24.26
N ARG A 252 -3.82 -3.91 25.29
CA ARG A 252 -4.11 -2.47 25.49
C ARG A 252 -2.87 -1.65 25.85
N THR A 253 -1.78 -2.30 26.29
CA THR A 253 -0.50 -1.65 26.61
C THR A 253 0.50 -1.62 25.45
N GLN A 254 0.16 -2.20 24.29
CA GLN A 254 1.02 -2.06 23.12
C GLN A 254 0.92 -0.67 22.49
N ALA A 255 2.03 -0.22 21.91
CA ALA A 255 2.05 1.00 21.11
C ALA A 255 1.11 0.83 19.92
N ARG A 256 0.28 1.83 19.66
CA ARG A 256 -0.66 1.85 18.53
C ARG A 256 -0.67 3.25 17.93
N ALA A 257 -0.76 3.35 16.62
CA ALA A 257 -0.90 4.65 15.97
C ALA A 257 -1.77 4.56 14.72
N ALA A 258 -2.66 5.53 14.50
CA ALA A 258 -3.50 5.50 13.29
C ALA A 258 -2.62 5.53 12.03
N ILE A 259 -1.58 6.37 12.04
CA ILE A 259 -0.55 6.43 11.01
C ILE A 259 0.82 6.15 11.63
N VAL A 260 1.55 5.20 11.04
CA VAL A 260 2.95 4.90 11.33
C VAL A 260 3.77 5.18 10.08
N LEU A 261 4.80 6.02 10.21
CA LEU A 261 5.71 6.35 9.12
C LEU A 261 7.16 6.15 9.56
N HIS A 262 7.91 5.37 8.78
CA HIS A 262 9.35 5.15 8.95
C HIS A 262 10.12 5.68 7.76
N ASP A 263 11.31 6.26 8.00
CA ASP A 263 12.17 6.84 6.96
C ASP A 263 11.41 7.78 6.01
N GLY A 264 10.39 8.45 6.54
CA GLY A 264 9.40 9.21 5.79
C GLY A 264 9.86 10.59 5.36
N ALA A 265 11.14 10.77 5.07
CA ALA A 265 11.71 12.09 4.80
C ALA A 265 10.91 12.85 3.73
N GLY A 266 10.56 14.11 4.00
CA GLY A 266 9.80 14.97 3.07
C GLY A 266 8.36 14.54 2.80
N SER A 267 7.82 13.59 3.56
CA SER A 267 6.44 13.12 3.39
C SER A 267 5.40 14.13 3.87
N VAL A 268 4.19 14.01 3.35
CA VAL A 268 3.06 14.91 3.67
C VAL A 268 1.88 14.11 4.22
N ILE A 269 1.36 14.55 5.37
CA ILE A 269 0.12 14.07 5.98
C ILE A 269 -0.84 15.26 6.05
N GLN A 270 -1.81 15.31 5.12
CA GLN A 270 -2.63 16.50 4.93
C GLN A 270 -4.12 16.21 4.78
N GLY A 271 -4.95 17.06 5.40
CA GLY A 271 -6.39 17.07 5.14
C GLY A 271 -7.15 15.85 5.68
N ASN A 272 -6.50 15.01 6.50
CA ASN A 272 -7.11 13.78 6.98
C ASN A 272 -8.02 14.05 8.19
N ARG A 273 -9.12 13.31 8.31
CA ARG A 273 -9.87 13.16 9.56
C ARG A 273 -9.35 11.91 10.28
N ILE A 274 -8.75 12.07 11.44
CA ILE A 274 -8.11 10.99 12.20
C ILE A 274 -8.85 10.82 13.53
N GLU A 275 -9.36 9.63 13.77
CA GLU A 275 -10.05 9.25 14.99
C GLU A 275 -9.36 8.04 15.62
N VAL A 276 -8.92 8.19 16.86
CA VAL A 276 -8.31 7.10 17.62
C VAL A 276 -9.22 6.80 18.79
N LYS A 277 -10.05 5.76 18.64
CA LYS A 277 -11.05 5.41 19.65
C LYS A 277 -10.37 4.90 20.91
N GLY A 278 -10.95 5.25 22.07
CA GLY A 278 -10.62 4.78 23.43
C GLY A 278 -9.35 5.37 24.05
N LYS A 279 -9.23 5.26 25.39
CA LYS A 279 -8.24 5.99 26.20
C LYS A 279 -7.06 5.08 26.59
N SER A 280 -5.88 5.29 25.99
CA SER A 280 -4.62 4.67 26.43
C SER A 280 -3.45 5.60 26.12
N ALA A 281 -2.48 5.69 27.03
CA ALA A 281 -1.24 6.46 26.84
C ALA A 281 -0.37 5.93 25.68
N THR A 282 -0.63 4.71 25.21
CA THR A 282 0.12 4.04 24.14
C THR A 282 -0.48 4.27 22.75
N ARG A 283 -1.66 4.89 22.68
CA ARG A 283 -2.35 5.22 21.43
C ARG A 283 -1.91 6.58 20.92
N ARG A 284 -1.65 6.70 19.63
CA ARG A 284 -1.21 7.92 18.95
C ARG A 284 -2.01 8.15 17.67
N SER A 285 -2.16 9.39 17.24
CA SER A 285 -2.68 9.65 15.89
C SER A 285 -1.61 9.38 14.84
N ILE A 286 -0.41 9.92 15.05
CA ILE A 286 0.70 9.82 14.11
C ILE A 286 1.96 9.42 14.88
N TYR A 287 2.69 8.43 14.37
CA TYR A 287 4.01 8.02 14.83
C TYR A 287 5.03 8.17 13.70
N LEU A 288 6.11 8.90 13.97
CA LEU A 288 7.22 9.15 13.06
C LEU A 288 8.48 8.47 13.60
N GLY A 289 8.73 7.27 13.08
CA GLY A 289 9.89 6.45 13.41
C GLY A 289 11.07 6.68 12.46
N ASN A 290 12.25 6.24 12.91
CA ASN A 290 13.43 5.99 12.08
C ASN A 290 13.73 7.12 11.09
N ASN A 291 14.27 8.23 11.60
CA ASN A 291 14.83 9.31 10.78
C ASN A 291 13.84 9.93 9.78
N SER A 292 12.53 9.88 10.09
CA SER A 292 11.48 10.56 9.33
C SER A 292 11.61 12.07 9.50
N LYS A 293 12.35 12.71 8.59
CA LYS A 293 12.72 14.13 8.67
C LYS A 293 11.80 15.02 7.84
N GLU A 294 11.54 16.22 8.35
CA GLU A 294 10.82 17.27 7.63
C GLU A 294 9.42 16.83 7.16
N VAL A 295 8.75 15.97 7.94
CA VAL A 295 7.39 15.54 7.62
C VAL A 295 6.44 16.73 7.81
N LEU A 296 5.67 17.06 6.78
CA LEU A 296 4.65 18.11 6.84
C LEU A 296 3.32 17.51 7.32
N ILE A 297 2.78 18.02 8.42
CA ILE A 297 1.50 17.57 8.99
C ILE A 297 0.56 18.76 9.04
N GLU A 298 -0.36 18.88 8.08
CA GLU A 298 -1.18 20.09 7.99
C GLU A 298 -2.66 19.86 7.67
N LYS A 299 -3.52 20.74 8.19
CA LYS A 299 -4.96 20.73 7.90
C LYS A 299 -5.66 19.42 8.27
N ASN A 300 -5.12 18.66 9.22
CA ASN A 300 -5.74 17.45 9.72
C ASN A 300 -6.78 17.79 10.81
N THR A 301 -7.83 16.99 10.89
CA THR A 301 -8.85 17.05 11.94
C THR A 301 -8.72 15.83 12.83
N TYR A 302 -8.37 16.01 14.10
CA TYR A 302 -8.28 14.96 15.10
C TYR A 302 -9.55 14.88 15.92
N VAL A 303 -10.11 13.69 16.09
CA VAL A 303 -11.33 13.44 16.86
C VAL A 303 -10.95 12.90 18.22
N ASP A 304 -11.49 13.49 19.30
CA ASP A 304 -11.24 13.09 20.69
C ASP A 304 -9.77 13.14 21.16
N GLY A 305 -8.96 13.93 20.44
CA GLY A 305 -7.73 14.50 20.94
C GLY A 305 -6.57 13.53 21.10
N ILE A 306 -5.76 13.41 20.05
CA ILE A 306 -4.29 13.34 20.12
C ILE A 306 -3.76 14.08 18.87
N ASP A 307 -3.60 15.40 18.94
CA ASP A 307 -3.13 16.22 17.80
C ASP A 307 -1.62 16.04 17.53
N ALA A 308 -0.87 15.58 18.54
CA ALA A 308 0.58 15.52 18.47
C ALA A 308 1.07 14.23 17.78
N ALA A 309 1.83 14.41 16.71
CA ALA A 309 2.71 13.36 16.21
C ALA A 309 3.77 13.02 17.26
N VAL A 310 4.07 11.74 17.44
CA VAL A 310 5.19 11.29 18.26
C VAL A 310 6.38 11.02 17.37
N THR A 311 7.48 11.71 17.64
CA THR A 311 8.74 11.58 16.92
C THR A 311 9.76 10.82 17.75
N THR A 312 10.43 9.84 17.15
CA THR A 312 11.63 9.23 17.73
C THR A 312 12.87 10.09 17.50
N ALA A 313 13.99 9.76 18.16
CA ALA A 313 15.27 10.40 17.90
C ALA A 313 15.62 10.40 16.39
N GLY A 314 16.04 11.56 15.88
CA GLY A 314 16.36 11.76 14.46
C GLY A 314 15.17 12.08 13.54
N SER A 315 13.93 11.89 14.00
CA SER A 315 12.73 12.29 13.26
C SER A 315 12.35 13.75 13.55
N SER A 316 11.73 14.43 12.58
CA SER A 316 11.23 15.80 12.74
C SER A 316 9.98 16.03 11.90
N SER A 317 9.11 16.91 12.39
CA SER A 317 7.91 17.32 11.64
C SER A 317 7.65 18.82 11.77
N ARG A 318 6.90 19.36 10.82
CA ARG A 318 6.33 20.71 10.87
C ARG A 318 4.82 20.56 10.84
N ALA A 319 4.17 20.99 11.92
CA ALA A 319 2.72 20.92 12.07
C ALA A 319 2.11 22.32 11.97
N ARG A 320 1.04 22.49 11.17
CA ARG A 320 0.29 23.75 11.07
C ARG A 320 -1.16 23.51 10.67
N ASP A 321 -2.04 24.43 11.03
CA ASP A 321 -3.46 24.44 10.65
C ASP A 321 -4.23 23.15 10.99
N ASN A 322 -3.72 22.35 11.93
CA ASN A 322 -4.43 21.19 12.44
C ASN A 322 -5.46 21.61 13.49
N ARG A 323 -6.53 20.85 13.62
CA ARG A 323 -7.57 21.09 14.63
C ARG A 323 -7.97 19.81 15.31
N THR A 324 -8.32 19.94 16.59
CA THR A 324 -8.98 18.89 17.35
C THR A 324 -10.46 19.22 17.49
N VAL A 325 -11.33 18.24 17.26
CA VAL A 325 -12.78 18.33 17.43
C VAL A 325 -13.22 17.26 18.44
N PRO A 326 -14.26 17.53 19.27
CA PRO A 326 -14.84 16.49 20.10
C PRO A 326 -15.46 15.40 19.23
N ALA A 327 -15.48 14.16 19.71
CA ALA A 327 -16.39 13.16 19.15
C ALA A 327 -17.82 13.67 19.31
N VAL A 328 -18.59 13.52 18.24
CA VAL A 328 -20.03 13.67 18.31
C VAL A 328 -20.52 12.47 19.12
N GLY A 329 -21.19 12.72 20.24
CA GLY A 329 -21.72 11.64 21.08
C GLY A 329 -22.66 10.76 20.24
N ASP A 330 -22.34 9.46 20.18
CA ASP A 330 -23.22 8.40 19.67
C ASP A 330 -24.35 8.11 20.68
#